data_AF-A0AA42BXH4-F1
#
_entry.id   AF-A0AA42BXH4-F1
#
_cell.length_a   1.000
_cell.length_b   1.000
_cell.length_c   1.000
_cell.angle_alpha   90.00
_cell.angle_beta   90.00
_cell.angle_gamma   90.00
#
_symmetry.space_group_name_H-M   'P 1'
#
loop_
_entity.id
_entity.type
_entity.pdbx_description
1 polymer ?
#
loop_
_entity_poly.entity_id
_entity_poly.type
_entity_poly.pdbx_seq_one_letter_code
_entity_poly.pdbx_strand_id
1 'polypeptide(L)'
;MKLESWINARGEAIPLLPEDHGLARTYDKGCRCDDCVAAYRKRCKEAKERRKRRPIPEHVHGTWNGYANYDCRCARCLVACQEKYPDSAAYRRANRERLNQKRREYYKETGK
;
A
#
# COMPACT_ATOMS: atom_id res chain seq x y z
N MET A 1 -4.63 -13.69 -7.93
CA MET A 1 -4.92 -13.94 -9.37
C MET A 1 -3.71 -13.50 -10.17
N LYS A 2 -3.17 -14.39 -11.04
CA LYS A 2 -2.15 -14.01 -12.02
C LYS A 2 -2.84 -13.30 -13.18
N LEU A 3 -2.19 -12.28 -13.72
CA LEU A 3 -2.72 -11.47 -14.80
C LEU A 3 -1.99 -11.88 -16.07
N GLU A 4 -2.72 -12.22 -17.13
CA GLU A 4 -2.14 -12.72 -18.39
C GLU A 4 -1.80 -11.60 -19.38
N SER A 5 -2.42 -10.43 -19.23
CA SER A 5 -2.15 -9.25 -20.04
C SER A 5 -2.57 -7.97 -19.31
N TRP A 6 -1.98 -6.83 -19.67
CA TRP A 6 -2.36 -5.52 -19.15
C TRP A 6 -2.63 -4.56 -20.31
N ILE A 7 -3.55 -3.61 -20.11
CA ILE A 7 -3.89 -2.60 -21.11
C ILE A 7 -2.95 -1.42 -20.96
N ASN A 8 -2.25 -1.06 -22.04
CA ASN A 8 -1.36 0.10 -22.05
C ASN A 8 -2.12 1.42 -22.28
N ALA A 9 -1.40 2.55 -22.24
CA ALA A 9 -2.00 3.88 -22.45
C ALA A 9 -2.62 4.07 -23.85
N ARG A 10 -2.27 3.22 -24.82
CA ARG A 10 -2.82 3.19 -26.19
C ARG A 10 -4.03 2.26 -26.32
N GLY A 11 -4.47 1.62 -25.23
CA GLY A 11 -5.58 0.66 -25.24
C GLY A 11 -5.18 -0.73 -25.72
N GLU A 12 -3.90 -0.99 -25.96
CA GLU A 12 -3.42 -2.28 -26.47
C GLU A 12 -3.25 -3.27 -25.32
N ALA A 13 -3.72 -4.50 -25.51
CA ALA A 13 -3.47 -5.60 -24.58
C ALA A 13 -2.03 -6.12 -24.77
N ILE A 14 -1.19 -5.86 -23.78
CA ILE A 14 0.19 -6.32 -23.76
C ILE A 14 0.26 -7.59 -22.90
N PRO A 15 0.71 -8.73 -23.45
CA PRO A 15 0.83 -9.97 -22.69
C PRO A 15 1.83 -9.79 -21.53
N LEU A 16 1.53 -10.41 -20.40
CA LEU A 16 2.47 -10.56 -19.29
C LEU A 16 3.02 -11.98 -19.35
N LEU A 17 4.32 -12.09 -19.55
CA LEU A 17 4.99 -13.38 -19.56
C LEU A 17 5.19 -13.86 -18.12
N PRO A 18 5.37 -15.18 -17.88
CA PRO A 18 5.62 -15.71 -16.54
C PRO A 18 6.75 -14.98 -15.79
N GLU A 19 7.81 -14.59 -16.48
CA GLU A 19 8.96 -13.83 -15.99
C GLU A 19 8.64 -12.37 -15.61
N ASP A 20 7.51 -11.82 -16.04
CA ASP A 20 7.05 -10.49 -15.61
C ASP A 20 6.44 -10.52 -14.19
N HIS A 21 6.07 -11.69 -13.67
CA HIS A 21 5.57 -11.82 -12.30
C HIS A 21 6.68 -11.73 -11.26
N GLY A 22 6.30 -11.42 -10.01
CA GLY A 22 7.29 -11.19 -8.95
C GLY A 22 7.98 -9.83 -9.04
N LEU A 23 7.47 -8.91 -9.85
CA LEU A 23 8.00 -7.55 -10.00
C LEU A 23 6.99 -6.52 -9.52
N ALA A 24 7.47 -5.48 -8.84
CA ALA A 24 6.61 -4.40 -8.36
C ALA A 24 5.92 -3.62 -9.49
N ARG A 25 6.57 -3.49 -10.67
CA ARG A 25 5.96 -2.87 -11.87
C ARG A 25 4.70 -3.60 -12.34
N THR A 26 4.67 -4.92 -12.17
CA THR A 26 3.56 -5.76 -12.60
C THR A 26 2.41 -5.70 -11.60
N TYR A 27 2.71 -5.49 -10.32
CA TYR A 27 1.71 -5.08 -9.33
C TYR A 27 1.07 -3.73 -9.69
N ASP A 28 1.86 -2.75 -10.10
CA ASP A 28 1.35 -1.42 -10.47
C ASP A 28 0.41 -1.49 -11.70
N LYS A 29 0.65 -2.46 -12.61
CA LYS A 29 -0.22 -2.79 -13.75
C LYS A 29 -1.50 -3.56 -13.39
N GLY A 30 -1.70 -3.92 -12.12
CA GLY A 30 -2.92 -4.56 -11.62
C GLY A 30 -2.79 -6.03 -11.23
N CYS A 31 -1.64 -6.66 -11.43
CA CYS A 31 -1.44 -8.03 -10.97
C CYS A 31 -1.48 -8.11 -9.42
N ARG A 32 -2.14 -9.15 -8.91
CA ARG A 32 -2.31 -9.39 -7.46
C ARG A 32 -1.96 -10.83 -7.08
N CYS A 33 -1.08 -11.49 -7.83
CA CYS A 33 -0.51 -12.77 -7.40
C CYS A 33 0.46 -12.57 -6.22
N ASP A 34 0.72 -13.63 -5.48
CA ASP A 34 1.50 -13.56 -4.24
C ASP A 34 2.92 -13.02 -4.49
N ASP A 35 3.55 -13.43 -5.59
CA ASP A 35 4.89 -12.96 -5.96
C ASP A 35 4.91 -11.44 -6.22
N CYS A 36 3.95 -10.92 -7.00
CA CYS A 36 3.83 -9.49 -7.29
C CYS A 36 3.52 -8.69 -6.02
N VAL A 37 2.65 -9.21 -5.15
CA VAL A 37 2.31 -8.58 -3.86
C VAL A 37 3.54 -8.54 -2.95
N ALA A 38 4.30 -9.64 -2.87
CA ALA A 38 5.53 -9.73 -2.08
C ALA A 38 6.58 -8.74 -2.60
N ALA A 39 6.79 -8.66 -3.92
CA ALA A 39 7.71 -7.73 -4.55
C ALA A 39 7.34 -6.26 -4.28
N TYR A 40 6.05 -5.91 -4.39
CA TYR A 40 5.57 -4.57 -4.06
C TYR A 40 5.80 -4.23 -2.58
N ARG A 41 5.48 -5.15 -1.67
CA ARG A 41 5.71 -4.98 -0.22
C ARG A 41 7.20 -4.76 0.09
N LYS A 42 8.10 -5.55 -0.53
CA LYS A 42 9.55 -5.39 -0.42
C LYS A 42 9.99 -4.01 -0.88
N ARG A 43 9.57 -3.56 -2.07
CA ARG A 43 9.87 -2.22 -2.60
C ARG A 43 9.41 -1.11 -1.64
N CYS A 44 8.19 -1.20 -1.11
CA CYS A 44 7.65 -0.22 -0.18
C CYS A 44 8.42 -0.17 1.14
N LYS A 45 8.80 -1.33 1.69
CA LYS A 45 9.64 -1.42 2.89
C LYS A 45 10.99 -0.73 2.65
N GLU A 46 11.69 -1.09 1.57
CA GLU A 46 12.98 -0.50 1.22
C GLU A 46 12.88 1.02 0.99
N ALA A 47 11.81 1.50 0.34
CA ALA A 47 11.58 2.93 0.16
C ALA A 47 11.40 3.67 1.49
N LYS A 48 10.68 3.07 2.45
CA LYS A 48 10.53 3.61 3.80
C LYS A 48 11.88 3.67 4.53
N GLU A 49 12.65 2.59 4.49
CA GLU A 49 13.99 2.55 5.10
C GLU A 49 14.94 3.58 4.48
N ARG A 50 14.89 3.79 3.16
CA ARG A 50 15.68 4.84 2.50
C ARG A 50 15.30 6.24 2.98
N ARG A 51 14.02 6.52 3.21
CA ARG A 51 13.56 7.81 3.73
C ARG A 51 14.05 8.04 5.15
N LYS A 52 13.98 7.02 6.01
CA LYS A 52 14.46 7.09 7.41
C LYS A 52 15.96 7.39 7.52
N ARG A 53 16.76 6.97 6.53
CA ARG A 53 18.22 7.21 6.49
C ARG A 53 18.61 8.63 6.07
N ARG A 54 17.65 9.44 5.63
CA ARG A 54 17.89 10.81 5.17
C ARG A 54 17.31 11.80 6.18
N PRO A 55 17.84 13.02 6.25
CA PRO A 55 17.18 14.10 6.96
C PRO A 55 15.73 14.23 6.48
N ILE A 56 14.83 14.48 7.42
CA ILE A 56 13.41 14.69 7.14
C ILE A 56 13.28 16.06 6.46
N PRO A 57 12.71 16.17 5.25
CA PRO A 57 12.57 17.45 4.58
C PRO A 57 11.65 18.40 5.37
N GLU A 58 11.98 19.70 5.47
CA GLU A 58 11.21 20.61 6.32
C GLU A 58 9.70 20.65 5.98
N HIS A 59 9.38 20.62 4.69
CA HIS A 59 8.00 20.65 4.20
C HIS A 59 7.13 19.45 4.61
N VAL A 60 7.71 18.35 5.12
CA VAL A 60 6.91 17.20 5.60
C VAL A 60 6.57 17.27 7.09
N HIS A 61 7.22 18.15 7.86
CA HIS A 61 6.87 18.34 9.26
C HIS A 61 5.48 18.95 9.40
N GLY A 62 4.73 18.50 10.41
CA GLY A 62 3.33 18.93 10.58
C GLY A 62 2.36 18.28 9.61
N THR A 63 2.77 17.23 8.90
CA THR A 63 1.88 16.49 8.00
C THR A 63 1.77 15.04 8.43
N TRP A 64 0.66 14.39 8.07
CA TRP A 64 0.55 12.94 8.24
C TRP A 64 1.64 12.17 7.48
N ASN A 65 2.14 12.71 6.36
CA ASN A 65 3.24 12.10 5.60
C ASN A 65 4.54 12.05 6.42
N GLY A 66 4.86 13.14 7.12
CA GLY A 66 6.00 13.19 8.04
C GLY A 66 5.90 12.11 9.12
N TYR A 67 4.72 11.94 9.72
CA TYR A 67 4.49 10.91 10.75
C TYR A 67 4.55 9.47 10.21
N ALA A 68 3.84 9.19 9.11
CA ALA A 68 3.61 7.82 8.64
C ALA A 68 4.77 7.27 7.78
N ASN A 69 5.34 8.10 6.90
CA ASN A 69 6.34 7.68 5.92
C ASN A 69 7.77 8.00 6.32
N TYR A 70 7.99 9.11 7.03
CA TYR A 70 9.32 9.54 7.50
C TYR A 70 9.59 9.20 8.96
N ASP A 71 8.61 8.62 9.67
CA ASP A 71 8.74 8.23 11.09
C ASP A 71 9.01 9.42 12.03
N CYS A 72 8.64 10.63 11.62
CA CYS A 72 8.79 11.82 12.44
C CYS A 72 7.86 11.77 13.66
N ARG A 73 8.39 12.14 14.83
CA ARG A 73 7.66 12.19 16.11
C ARG A 73 7.65 13.58 16.76
N CYS A 74 8.00 14.63 16.02
CA CYS A 74 7.91 15.99 16.55
C CYS A 74 6.45 16.38 16.84
N ALA A 75 6.24 17.36 17.72
CA ALA A 75 4.92 17.80 18.15
C ALA A 75 3.97 18.11 16.97
N ARG A 76 4.46 18.86 15.96
CA ARG A 76 3.70 19.19 14.74
C ARG A 76 3.19 17.92 14.03
N CYS A 77 4.05 16.90 13.87
CA CYS A 77 3.67 15.64 13.22
C CYS A 77 2.72 14.78 14.08
N LEU A 78 2.85 14.83 15.41
CA LEU A 78 1.94 14.15 16.33
C LEU A 78 0.53 14.74 16.26
N VAL A 79 0.42 16.07 16.26
CA VAL A 79 -0.85 16.79 16.07
C VAL A 79 -1.50 16.40 14.74
N ALA A 80 -0.74 16.45 13.63
CA ALA A 80 -1.26 16.05 12.32
C ALA A 80 -1.73 14.57 12.26
N CYS A 81 -1.11 13.68 13.05
CA CYS A 81 -1.57 12.30 13.17
C CYS A 81 -2.90 12.21 13.93
N GLN A 82 -3.03 12.94 15.03
CA GLN A 82 -4.24 13.01 15.84
C GLN A 82 -5.40 13.62 15.05
N GLU A 83 -5.17 14.73 14.35
CA GLU A 83 -6.19 15.38 13.50
C GLU A 83 -6.71 14.47 12.40
N LYS A 84 -5.83 13.67 11.78
CA LYS A 84 -6.25 12.73 10.74
C LYS A 84 -7.13 11.60 11.28
N TYR A 85 -6.86 11.15 12.51
CA TYR A 85 -7.56 10.04 13.15
C TYR A 85 -7.88 10.38 14.61
N PRO A 86 -8.84 11.29 14.87
CA PRO A 86 -9.15 11.78 16.21
C PRO A 86 -9.58 10.64 17.13
N ASP A 87 -10.33 9.67 16.59
CA ASP A 87 -10.59 8.39 17.24
C ASP A 87 -9.92 7.25 16.48
N SER A 88 -8.62 7.09 16.72
CA SER A 88 -7.84 5.99 16.15
C SER A 88 -8.34 4.60 16.57
N ALA A 89 -9.04 4.47 17.71
CA ALA A 89 -9.59 3.20 18.17
C ALA A 89 -10.83 2.82 17.36
N ALA A 90 -11.78 3.74 17.21
CA ALA A 90 -12.94 3.53 16.34
C ALA A 90 -12.53 3.29 14.89
N TYR A 91 -11.57 4.07 14.35
CA TYR A 91 -11.05 3.84 13.01
C TYR A 91 -10.48 2.42 12.84
N ARG A 92 -9.64 1.96 13.78
CA ARG A 92 -9.06 0.61 13.72
C ARG A 92 -10.13 -0.49 13.82
N ARG A 93 -11.15 -0.31 14.66
CA ARG A 93 -12.28 -1.25 14.79
C ARG A 93 -13.10 -1.30 13.51
N ALA A 94 -13.55 -0.16 12.99
CA ALA A 94 -14.32 -0.08 11.75
C ALA A 94 -13.53 -0.64 10.54
N ASN A 95 -12.24 -0.30 10.44
CA ASN A 95 -11.40 -0.82 9.35
C ASN A 95 -11.21 -2.35 9.47
N ARG A 96 -11.05 -2.89 10.68
CA ARG A 96 -10.97 -4.34 10.90
C ARG A 96 -12.26 -5.05 10.48
N GLU A 97 -13.41 -4.50 10.87
CA GLU A 97 -14.72 -5.03 10.50
C GLU A 97 -14.94 -5.02 8.99
N ARG A 98 -14.68 -3.88 8.33
CA ARG A 98 -14.73 -3.76 6.87
C ARG A 98 -13.84 -4.80 6.17
N LEU A 99 -12.62 -5.01 6.65
CA LEU A 99 -11.70 -6.01 6.09
C LEU A 99 -12.20 -7.44 6.33
N ASN A 100 -12.75 -7.72 7.51
CA ASN A 100 -13.35 -9.02 7.81
C ASN A 100 -14.58 -9.29 6.93
N GLN A 101 -15.42 -8.30 6.68
CA GLN A 101 -16.57 -8.40 5.79
C GLN A 101 -16.12 -8.76 4.37
N LYS A 102 -15.18 -8.00 3.80
CA LYS A 102 -14.59 -8.31 2.48
C LYS A 102 -14.03 -9.72 2.41
N ARG A 103 -13.42 -10.19 3.50
CA ARG A 103 -12.89 -11.55 3.58
C ARG A 103 -14.01 -12.60 3.60
N ARG A 104 -15.12 -12.35 4.31
CA ARG A 104 -16.30 -13.24 4.29
C ARG A 104 -16.94 -13.30 2.90
N GLU A 105 -17.07 -12.16 2.23
CA GLU A 105 -17.57 -12.06 0.85
C GLU A 105 -16.69 -12.88 -0.10
N TYR A 106 -15.36 -12.73 -0.01
CA TYR A 106 -14.42 -13.53 -0.79
C TYR A 106 -14.59 -15.04 -0.59
N TYR A 107 -14.72 -15.51 0.66
CA TYR A 107 -14.91 -16.94 0.94
C TYR A 107 -16.27 -17.44 0.43
N LYS A 108 -17.32 -16.62 0.54
CA LYS A 108 -18.63 -16.93 -0.03
C LYS A 108 -18.58 -17.07 -1.56
N GLU A 109 -17.83 -16.21 -2.25
CA GLU A 109 -17.71 -16.22 -3.71
C GLU A 109 -16.80 -17.34 -4.23
N THR A 110 -15.74 -17.67 -3.49
CA THR A 110 -14.70 -18.61 -3.96
C THR A 110 -14.86 -20.03 -3.44
N GLY A 111 -15.76 -20.27 -2.48
CA GLY A 111 -16.00 -21.60 -1.90
C GLY A 111 -14.83 -22.18 -1.11
N LYS A 112 -13.87 -21.33 -0.71
CA LYS A 112 -12.75 -21.66 0.17
C LYS A 112 -13.11 -21.36 1.62
#